data_AF-A0A7L0MGG3-F1
#
_entry.id   AF-A0A7L0MGG3-F1
#
_cell.length_a   1.000
_cell.length_b   1.000
_cell.length_c   1.000
_cell.angle_alpha   90.00
_cell.angle_beta   90.00
_cell.angle_gamma   90.00
#
_symmetry.space_group_name_H-M   'P 1'
#
loop_
_entity.id
_entity.type
_entity.pdbx_description
1 polymer ?
#
loop_
_entity_poly.entity_id
_entity_poly.type
_entity_poly.pdbx_seq_one_letter_code
_entity_poly.pdbx_strand_id
1 'polypeptide(L)'
;RRTLTGPFTSATPLIPQALLCSCFLPIYCGFIPPSYRGVRYVDGGFTGLQPVSSLEEPVITVSPFTGELDICPRDCPAIFFCFQIFNGSIQISIENLCRISYALFPPSTMVLNDIFSQGYQDTALFLYRN
;
A
#
# COMPACT_ATOMS: atom_id res chain seq x y z
N ARG A 1 -15.79 24.37 12.21
CA ARG A 1 -15.91 23.64 10.92
C ARG A 1 -15.78 22.15 11.26
N ARG A 2 -16.78 21.36 10.89
CA ARG A 2 -17.20 20.10 11.54
C ARG A 2 -16.11 19.03 11.68
N THR A 3 -15.90 18.60 12.93
CA THR A 3 -15.27 17.35 13.36
C THR A 3 -16.14 16.15 12.93
N LEU A 4 -15.55 15.18 12.22
CA LEU A 4 -16.16 13.87 11.97
C LEU A 4 -15.94 12.97 13.18
N THR A 5 -16.70 13.20 14.26
CA THR A 5 -16.81 12.26 15.38
C THR A 5 -18.15 11.55 15.28
N GLY A 6 -18.23 10.55 14.41
CA GLY A 6 -19.34 9.59 14.37
C GLY A 6 -19.10 8.46 15.39
N PRO A 7 -20.14 7.94 16.06
CA PRO A 7 -20.00 6.90 17.06
C PRO A 7 -19.81 5.53 16.38
N PHE A 8 -18.57 5.10 16.20
CA PHE A 8 -18.23 3.70 15.97
C PHE A 8 -18.37 2.94 17.31
N THR A 9 -19.58 2.65 17.78
CA THR A 9 -19.78 2.01 19.10
C THR A 9 -20.64 0.75 19.08
N SER A 10 -20.64 -0.03 17.98
CA SER A 10 -21.23 -1.38 18.02
C SER A 10 -20.62 -2.44 17.07
N ALA A 11 -19.59 -2.11 16.29
CA ALA A 11 -18.80 -3.07 15.47
C ALA A 11 -17.30 -3.12 15.87
N THR A 12 -17.01 -2.65 17.09
CA THR A 12 -15.76 -1.99 17.47
C THR A 12 -14.50 -2.83 17.67
N PRO A 13 -14.52 -4.12 18.02
CA PRO A 13 -13.27 -4.89 18.13
C PRO A 13 -12.79 -5.44 16.78
N LEU A 14 -13.67 -5.58 15.78
CA LEU A 14 -13.37 -6.24 14.51
C LEU A 14 -12.46 -5.41 13.61
N ILE A 15 -12.77 -4.12 13.45
CA ILE A 15 -12.03 -3.23 12.54
C ILE A 15 -10.59 -3.03 13.01
N PRO A 16 -10.31 -2.66 14.28
CA PRO A 16 -8.94 -2.48 14.74
C PRO A 16 -8.13 -3.78 14.69
N GLN A 17 -8.75 -4.91 15.03
CA GLN A 17 -8.07 -6.21 15.04
C GLN A 17 -7.73 -6.70 13.63
N ALA A 18 -8.64 -6.51 12.66
CA ALA A 18 -8.37 -6.81 11.26
C ALA A 18 -7.27 -5.91 10.69
N LEU A 19 -7.27 -4.61 11.03
CA LEU A 19 -6.22 -3.68 10.61
C LEU A 19 -4.85 -4.08 11.17
N LEU A 20 -4.77 -4.41 12.46
CA LEU A 20 -3.53 -4.89 13.09
C LEU A 20 -3.03 -6.17 12.44
N CYS A 21 -3.92 -7.10 12.07
CA CYS A 21 -3.56 -8.30 11.33
C CYS A 21 -3.02 -7.97 9.94
N SER A 22 -3.64 -7.00 9.25
CA SER A 22 -3.26 -6.63 7.87
C SER A 22 -1.94 -5.87 7.75
N CYS A 23 -1.46 -5.22 8.83
CA CYS A 23 -0.24 -4.41 8.83
C CYS A 23 0.87 -4.95 9.73
N PHE A 24 0.76 -6.20 10.22
CA PHE A 24 1.79 -6.80 11.07
C PHE A 24 2.96 -7.32 10.23
N LEU A 25 4.06 -6.56 10.19
CA LEU A 25 5.31 -7.02 9.59
C LEU A 25 6.14 -7.76 10.66
N PRO A 26 6.45 -9.06 10.47
CA PRO A 26 7.31 -9.79 11.39
C PRO A 26 8.67 -9.10 11.57
N ILE A 27 9.27 -9.25 12.75
CA ILE A 27 10.55 -8.62 13.15
C ILE A 27 10.38 -7.11 13.40
N TYR A 28 9.71 -6.38 12.53
CA TYR A 28 9.47 -4.94 12.67
C TYR A 28 8.44 -4.62 13.76
N CYS A 29 7.25 -5.23 13.69
CA CYS A 29 6.18 -5.06 14.67
C CYS A 29 6.33 -5.97 15.92
N GLY A 30 7.33 -6.85 15.92
CA GLY A 30 7.58 -7.86 16.97
C GLY A 30 7.58 -9.29 16.44
N PHE A 31 7.61 -10.26 17.36
CA PHE A 31 7.72 -11.69 17.04
C PHE A 31 6.42 -12.48 17.18
N ILE A 32 5.43 -11.94 17.90
CA ILE A 32 4.14 -12.62 18.13
C ILE A 32 3.07 -11.89 17.32
N PRO A 33 2.60 -12.47 16.20
CA PRO A 33 1.56 -11.84 15.39
C PRO A 33 0.22 -11.78 16.14
N PRO A 34 -0.63 -10.78 15.84
CA PRO A 34 -1.97 -10.70 16.39
C PRO A 34 -2.79 -11.94 15.95
N SER A 35 -3.68 -12.39 16.84
CA SER A 35 -4.60 -13.49 16.57
C SER A 35 -6.01 -12.96 16.40
N TYR A 36 -6.71 -13.42 15.37
CA TYR A 36 -8.13 -13.20 15.13
C TYR A 36 -8.84 -14.54 14.96
N ARG A 37 -9.86 -14.80 15.79
CA ARG A 37 -10.59 -16.08 15.85
C ARG A 37 -9.67 -17.31 16.00
N GLY A 38 -8.59 -17.18 16.76
CA GLY A 38 -7.65 -18.28 17.03
C GLY A 38 -6.56 -18.49 15.96
N VAL A 39 -6.62 -17.75 14.85
CA VAL A 39 -5.62 -17.79 13.77
C VAL A 39 -4.72 -16.56 13.87
N ARG A 40 -3.41 -16.75 13.68
CA ARG A 40 -2.44 -15.65 13.65
C ARG A 40 -2.25 -15.15 12.23
N TYR A 41 -2.17 -13.83 12.08
CA TYR A 41 -2.06 -13.17 10.78
C TYR A 41 -0.82 -12.28 10.73
N VAL A 42 -0.21 -12.23 9.56
CA VAL A 42 0.85 -11.29 9.19
C VAL A 42 0.34 -10.44 8.03
N ASP A 43 1.06 -9.37 7.73
CA ASP A 43 0.72 -8.43 6.67
C ASP A 43 0.42 -9.15 5.34
N GLY A 44 -0.68 -8.73 4.70
CA GLY A 44 -1.17 -9.35 3.47
C GLY A 44 -0.22 -9.20 2.29
N GLY A 45 0.66 -8.20 2.30
CA GLY A 45 1.66 -7.95 1.28
C GLY A 45 2.68 -9.07 1.11
N PHE A 46 2.84 -9.96 2.11
CA PHE A 46 3.65 -11.19 1.97
C PHE A 46 2.95 -12.30 1.18
N THR A 47 1.65 -12.15 0.89
CA THR A 47 0.87 -13.10 0.07
C THR A 47 0.48 -12.46 -1.26
N GLY A 48 -0.01 -11.23 -1.22
CA GLY A 48 -0.48 -10.48 -2.39
C GLY A 48 -0.53 -8.98 -2.13
N LEU A 49 0.22 -8.20 -2.90
CA LEU A 49 0.21 -6.73 -2.89
C LEU A 49 -0.97 -6.13 -3.65
N GLN A 50 -1.58 -6.91 -4.55
CA GLN A 50 -2.74 -6.50 -5.35
C GLN A 50 -3.80 -7.60 -5.35
N PRO A 51 -5.09 -7.23 -5.45
CA PRO A 51 -6.16 -8.19 -5.60
C PRO A 51 -5.97 -9.03 -6.88
N VAL A 52 -6.33 -10.31 -6.81
CA VAL A 52 -6.26 -11.22 -7.95
C VAL A 52 -7.30 -10.79 -8.98
N SER A 53 -6.87 -10.64 -10.24
CA SER A 53 -7.65 -10.17 -11.39
C SER A 53 -8.77 -11.12 -11.85
N SER A 54 -9.19 -12.07 -11.01
CA SER A 54 -10.30 -13.00 -11.29
C SER A 54 -11.69 -12.36 -11.13
N LEU A 55 -11.76 -11.04 -11.00
CA LEU A 55 -13.00 -10.30 -10.90
C LEU A 55 -13.51 -9.99 -12.31
N GLU A 56 -14.79 -10.26 -12.56
CA GLU A 56 -15.46 -9.97 -13.85
C GLU A 56 -15.56 -8.46 -14.14
N GLU A 57 -15.27 -7.63 -13.14
CA GLU A 57 -15.35 -6.16 -13.22
C GLU A 57 -13.96 -5.52 -13.36
N PRO A 58 -13.84 -4.39 -14.11
CA PRO A 58 -12.60 -3.65 -14.22
C PRO A 58 -12.21 -3.02 -12.86
N VAL A 59 -11.00 -3.30 -12.39
CA VAL A 59 -10.45 -2.78 -11.14
C VAL A 59 -9.34 -1.77 -11.45
N ILE A 60 -9.41 -0.58 -10.84
CA ILE A 60 -8.31 0.39 -10.89
C ILE A 60 -7.24 -0.01 -9.87
N THR A 61 -6.02 -0.22 -10.32
CA THR A 61 -4.89 -0.63 -9.50
C THR A 61 -4.04 0.57 -9.07
N VAL A 62 -3.63 0.58 -7.79
CA VAL A 62 -2.85 1.68 -7.21
C VAL A 62 -1.63 1.11 -6.50
N SER A 63 -0.46 1.72 -6.75
CA SER A 63 0.81 1.34 -6.13
C SER A 63 1.57 2.55 -5.63
N PRO A 64 2.16 2.49 -4.41
CA PRO A 64 3.13 3.48 -3.98
C PRO A 64 4.50 3.27 -4.65
N PHE A 65 4.71 2.17 -5.37
CA PHE A 65 5.96 1.85 -6.07
C PHE A 65 5.77 1.97 -7.58
N THR A 66 6.78 2.47 -8.27
CA THR A 66 6.83 2.53 -9.73
C THR A 66 6.74 1.12 -10.31
N GLY A 67 5.89 0.91 -11.31
CA GLY A 67 5.63 -0.40 -11.90
C GLY A 67 4.65 -0.32 -13.07
N GLU A 68 3.90 -1.40 -13.31
CA GLU A 68 2.97 -1.54 -14.44
C GLU A 68 1.49 -1.32 -14.04
N LEU A 69 1.23 -0.71 -12.89
CA LEU A 69 -0.13 -0.46 -12.38
C LEU A 69 -0.71 0.86 -12.89
N ASP A 70 -2.03 1.00 -12.84
CA ASP A 70 -2.75 2.14 -13.44
C ASP A 70 -2.33 3.49 -12.84
N ILE A 71 -2.21 3.53 -11.50
CA ILE A 71 -1.80 4.69 -10.73
C ILE A 71 -0.57 4.33 -9.91
N CYS A 72 0.59 4.82 -10.34
CA CYS A 72 1.84 4.71 -9.61
C CYS A 72 2.78 5.88 -9.95
N PRO A 73 3.82 6.13 -9.13
CA PRO A 73 4.87 7.07 -9.49
C PRO A 73 5.49 6.70 -10.84
N ARG A 74 5.93 7.70 -11.59
CA ARG A 74 6.57 7.55 -12.91
C ARG A 74 8.01 8.05 -12.81
N ASP A 75 8.87 7.23 -12.24
CA ASP A 75 10.31 7.52 -12.21
C ASP A 75 10.91 7.42 -13.63
N CYS A 76 12.17 7.87 -13.80
CA CYS A 76 12.83 7.93 -15.09
C CYS A 76 12.66 6.63 -15.93
N PRO A 77 12.27 6.74 -17.22
CA PRO A 77 11.88 5.61 -18.07
C PRO A 77 13.06 4.72 -18.54
N ALA A 78 14.23 4.82 -17.91
CA ALA A 78 15.47 4.24 -18.41
C ALA A 78 15.75 2.79 -17.97
N ILE A 79 14.88 2.17 -17.16
CA ILE A 79 15.16 0.86 -16.56
C ILE A 79 14.10 -0.17 -16.97
N PHE A 80 14.53 -1.20 -17.70
CA PHE A 80 13.70 -2.21 -18.34
C PHE A 80 13.41 -3.46 -17.49
N PHE A 81 13.75 -3.44 -16.19
CA PHE A 81 13.59 -4.61 -15.31
C PHE A 81 12.52 -4.35 -14.24
N CYS A 82 11.36 -4.98 -14.43
CA CYS A 82 10.29 -5.06 -13.45
C CYS A 82 10.28 -6.46 -12.84
N PHE A 83 10.15 -6.56 -11.52
CA PHE A 83 9.92 -7.82 -10.83
C PHE A 83 8.44 -7.96 -10.45
N GLN A 84 7.91 -9.15 -10.69
CA GLN A 84 6.63 -9.57 -10.15
C GLN A 84 6.88 -10.15 -8.75
N ILE A 85 6.47 -9.43 -7.72
CA ILE A 85 6.63 -9.81 -6.31
C ILE A 85 5.25 -9.82 -5.68
N PHE A 86 4.86 -10.94 -5.05
CA PHE A 86 3.56 -11.08 -4.36
C PHE A 86 2.38 -10.54 -5.19
N ASN A 87 2.25 -10.95 -6.45
CA ASN A 87 1.18 -10.50 -7.34
C ASN A 87 1.15 -8.97 -7.62
N GLY A 88 2.26 -8.26 -7.39
CA GLY A 88 2.45 -6.86 -7.74
C GLY A 88 3.68 -6.65 -8.62
N SER A 89 3.62 -5.64 -9.49
CA SER A 89 4.69 -5.29 -10.42
C SER A 89 5.52 -4.13 -9.85
N ILE A 90 6.78 -4.35 -9.51
CA ILE A 90 7.67 -3.32 -8.95
C ILE A 90 8.95 -3.19 -9.79
N GLN A 91 9.24 -1.98 -10.25
CA GLN A 91 10.45 -1.66 -11.00
C GLN A 91 11.69 -1.68 -10.09
N ILE A 92 12.81 -2.22 -10.57
CA ILE A 92 14.09 -2.09 -9.88
C ILE A 92 14.61 -0.68 -10.09
N SER A 93 14.52 0.16 -9.06
CA SER A 93 15.07 1.51 -9.10
C SER A 93 15.51 1.95 -7.71
N ILE A 94 16.49 2.85 -7.64
CA ILE A 94 16.95 3.41 -6.36
C ILE A 94 15.78 4.11 -5.66
N GLU A 95 14.91 4.73 -6.44
CA GLU A 95 13.69 5.39 -6.00
C GLU A 95 12.73 4.38 -5.34
N ASN A 96 12.49 3.22 -5.93
CA ASN A 96 11.65 2.19 -5.33
C ASN A 96 12.29 1.55 -4.09
N LEU A 97 13.61 1.31 -4.10
CA LEU A 97 14.34 0.88 -2.90
C LEU A 97 14.21 1.90 -1.76
N CYS A 98 14.26 3.18 -2.09
CA CYS A 98 14.04 4.27 -1.13
C CYS A 98 12.61 4.27 -0.59
N ARG A 99 11.59 4.10 -1.45
CA ARG A 99 10.19 4.00 -1.05
C ARG A 99 9.91 2.78 -0.18
N ILE A 100 10.53 1.62 -0.46
CA ILE A 100 10.44 0.43 0.40
C ILE A 100 11.05 0.73 1.77
N SER A 101 12.20 1.41 1.81
CA SER A 101 12.79 1.86 3.07
C SER A 101 11.85 2.79 3.84
N TYR A 102 11.14 3.69 3.16
CA TYR A 102 10.17 4.60 3.78
C TYR A 102 8.90 3.92 4.29
N ALA A 103 8.51 2.80 3.68
CA ALA A 103 7.41 1.98 4.18
C ALA A 103 7.75 1.31 5.51
N LEU A 104 9.03 0.94 5.72
CA LEU A 104 9.51 0.38 6.99
C LEU A 104 9.92 1.46 8.00
N PHE A 105 10.53 2.54 7.53
CA PHE A 105 11.07 3.61 8.37
C PHE A 105 10.52 4.94 7.87
N PRO A 106 9.39 5.41 8.46
CA PRO A 106 8.73 6.63 8.01
C PRO A 106 9.71 7.81 7.94
N PRO A 107 9.79 8.50 6.79
CA PRO A 107 10.67 9.64 6.63
C PRO A 107 10.10 10.88 7.34
N SER A 108 10.76 12.02 7.18
CA SER A 108 10.25 13.29 7.73
C SER A 108 8.88 13.65 7.16
N THR A 109 8.12 14.44 7.91
CA THR A 109 6.79 14.91 7.49
C THR A 109 6.81 15.69 6.16
N MET A 110 7.91 16.36 5.86
CA MET A 110 8.11 17.04 4.58
C MET A 110 8.09 16.04 3.42
N VAL A 111 8.88 14.96 3.52
CA VAL A 111 8.93 13.91 2.49
C VAL A 111 7.59 13.19 2.37
N LEU A 112 6.89 12.93 3.48
CA LEU A 112 5.54 12.35 3.45
C LEU A 112 4.54 13.23 2.70
N ASN A 113 4.61 14.55 2.87
CA ASN A 113 3.75 15.49 2.12
C ASN A 113 4.07 15.49 0.62
N ASP A 114 5.34 15.33 0.25
CA ASP A 114 5.75 15.22 -1.15
C ASP A 114 5.19 13.93 -1.77
N ILE A 115 5.29 12.79 -1.07
CA ILE A 115 4.72 11.50 -1.52
C ILE A 115 3.19 11.62 -1.67
N PHE A 116 2.51 12.24 -0.70
CA PHE A 116 1.07 12.47 -0.78
C PHE A 116 0.69 13.33 -1.98
N SER A 117 1.41 14.43 -2.20
CA SER A 117 1.19 15.34 -3.32
C SER A 117 1.42 14.64 -4.66
N GLN A 118 2.46 13.80 -4.75
CA GLN A 118 2.74 12.98 -5.93
C GLN A 118 1.59 12.02 -6.24
N GLY A 119 1.11 11.26 -5.26
CA GLY A 119 0.00 10.33 -5.46
C GLY A 119 -1.30 11.01 -5.90
N TYR A 120 -1.55 12.23 -5.41
CA TYR A 120 -2.66 13.07 -5.90
C TYR A 120 -2.50 13.41 -7.38
N GLN A 121 -1.31 13.84 -7.81
CA GLN A 121 -1.04 14.17 -9.22
C GLN A 121 -1.12 12.94 -10.12
N ASP A 122 -0.59 11.80 -9.68
CA ASP A 122 -0.64 10.54 -10.44
C ASP A 122 -2.10 10.10 -10.66
N THR A 123 -2.94 10.24 -9.64
CA THR A 123 -4.38 9.97 -9.73
C THR A 123 -5.07 10.95 -10.68
N ALA A 124 -4.79 12.25 -10.56
CA ALA A 124 -5.36 13.26 -11.45
C ALA A 124 -4.97 13.03 -12.92
N LEU A 125 -3.73 12.62 -13.16
CA LEU A 125 -3.23 12.27 -14.49
C LEU A 125 -3.93 11.04 -15.06
N PHE A 126 -4.16 10.01 -14.24
CA PHE A 126 -4.92 8.82 -14.66
C PHE A 126 -6.35 9.19 -15.06
N LEU A 127 -7.03 10.01 -14.26
CA LEU A 127 -8.40 10.49 -14.54
C LEU A 127 -8.48 11.43 -15.75
N TYR A 128 -7.40 12.12 -16.11
CA TYR A 128 -7.39 12.96 -17.32
C TYR A 128 -7.18 12.15 -18.60
N ARG A 129 -6.54 10.98 -18.50
CA ARG A 129 -6.19 10.15 -19.65
C ARG A 129 -7.26 9.12 -20.04
N ASN A 130 -8.22 8.84 -19.15
CA ASN A 130 -9.29 7.86 -19.31
C ASN A 130 -10.65 8.54 -19.12
#